data_AF-A0A9X0B9K7-F1
#
_entry.id   AF-A0A9X0B9K7-F1
#
_cell.length_a   1.000
_cell.length_b   1.000
_cell.length_c   1.000
_cell.angle_alpha   90.00
_cell.angle_beta   90.00
_cell.angle_gamma   90.00
#
_symmetry.space_group_name_H-M   'P 1'
#
loop_
_entity.id
_entity.type
_entity.pdbx_description
1 polymer ?
#
loop_
_entity_poly.entity_id
_entity_poly.type
_entity_poly.pdbx_seq_one_letter_code
_entity_poly.pdbx_strand_id
1 'polypeptide(L)'
;MFEGMINGYAQTDLADSGLKFLVMDEKYARSIGVEIHTAHRHCTRLKFADNSVAKTAGMAYDFEWCFGRDNEISPPRILNFHILENAPANVILNDALLFDTKAFSKYLDYLIDDDDDYNYEFEEEGMHIYFFAIDFDKKTRQGQGVLAS
;
A
#
# COMPACT_ATOMS: atom_id res chain seq x y z
N MET A 1 2.79 7.40 -10.16
CA MET A 1 1.77 7.08 -9.14
C MET A 1 0.37 7.12 -9.76
N PHE A 2 -0.71 6.73 -9.08
CA PHE A 2 -2.09 6.96 -9.56
C PHE A 2 -2.84 8.00 -8.72
N GLU A 3 -3.59 8.89 -9.36
CA GLU A 3 -4.64 9.68 -8.71
C GLU A 3 -5.83 8.78 -8.37
N GLY A 4 -6.29 8.89 -7.13
CA GLY A 4 -7.46 8.16 -6.66
C GLY A 4 -8.18 8.87 -5.52
N MET A 5 -9.28 8.27 -5.09
CA MET A 5 -10.02 8.72 -3.94
C MET A 5 -10.20 7.59 -2.95
N ILE A 6 -10.01 7.89 -1.67
CA ILE A 6 -10.28 6.98 -0.56
C ILE A 6 -11.35 7.58 0.36
N ASN A 7 -12.47 6.88 0.54
CA ASN A 7 -13.64 7.35 1.28
C ASN A 7 -14.06 8.79 0.89
N GLY A 8 -13.93 9.14 -0.40
CA GLY A 8 -14.28 10.47 -0.90
C GLY A 8 -13.17 11.54 -0.83
N TYR A 9 -11.98 11.21 -0.30
CA TYR A 9 -10.85 12.13 -0.23
C TYR A 9 -9.83 11.83 -1.33
N ALA A 10 -9.48 12.85 -2.12
CA ALA A 10 -8.47 12.73 -3.16
C ALA A 10 -7.08 12.47 -2.55
N GLN A 11 -6.32 11.57 -3.18
CA GLN A 11 -4.97 11.23 -2.80
C GLN A 11 -4.17 10.70 -4.00
N THR A 12 -2.86 10.59 -3.80
CA THR A 12 -1.94 9.97 -4.75
C THR A 12 -1.43 8.66 -4.16
N ASP A 13 -1.58 7.58 -4.92
CA ASP A 13 -1.31 6.22 -4.46
C ASP A 13 -0.16 5.60 -5.24
N LEU A 14 0.77 4.97 -4.52
CA LEU A 14 1.92 4.32 -5.14
C LEU A 14 1.48 2.99 -5.77
N ALA A 15 1.70 2.85 -7.07
CA ALA A 15 1.47 1.59 -7.77
C ALA A 15 2.67 0.68 -7.62
N ASP A 16 2.55 -0.43 -6.90
CA ASP A 16 3.61 -1.42 -6.78
C ASP A 16 3.13 -2.80 -7.21
N SER A 17 3.47 -3.19 -8.45
CA SER A 17 3.15 -4.51 -8.98
C SER A 17 3.99 -5.65 -8.38
N GLY A 18 5.03 -5.34 -7.61
CA GLY A 18 5.79 -6.32 -6.82
C GLY A 18 5.13 -6.64 -5.49
N LEU A 19 4.19 -5.82 -5.05
CA LEU A 19 3.50 -5.94 -3.78
C LEU A 19 2.29 -6.88 -3.88
N LYS A 20 2.14 -7.77 -2.90
CA LYS A 20 1.00 -8.72 -2.82
C LYS A 20 -0.16 -8.24 -1.96
N PHE A 21 0.03 -7.18 -1.16
CA PHE A 21 -0.96 -6.71 -0.19
C PHE A 21 -1.17 -5.22 -0.32
N LEU A 22 -2.39 -4.75 -0.10
CA LEU A 22 -2.62 -3.33 0.01
C LEU A 22 -2.03 -2.82 1.33
N VAL A 23 -1.26 -1.74 1.25
CA VAL A 23 -0.59 -1.13 2.41
C VAL A 23 -1.06 0.31 2.57
N MET A 24 -1.26 0.71 3.81
CA MET A 24 -1.52 2.09 4.20
C MET A 24 -0.55 2.49 5.31
N ASP A 25 -0.01 3.71 5.21
CA ASP A 25 0.84 4.27 6.26
C ASP A 25 0.04 4.47 7.56
N GLU A 26 0.65 4.13 8.69
CA GLU A 26 0.02 4.25 10.00
C GLU A 26 -0.31 5.70 10.36
N LYS A 27 0.61 6.64 10.14
CA LYS A 27 0.41 8.05 10.46
C LYS A 27 -0.71 8.61 9.58
N TYR A 28 -0.75 8.24 8.29
CA TYR A 28 -1.85 8.60 7.41
C TYR A 28 -3.18 8.03 7.89
N ALA A 29 -3.27 6.72 8.15
CA ALA A 29 -4.49 6.08 8.65
C ALA A 29 -5.05 6.78 9.91
N ARG A 30 -4.17 7.12 10.85
CA ARG A 30 -4.53 7.87 12.06
C ARG A 30 -5.01 9.29 11.75
N SER A 31 -4.38 9.96 10.79
CA SER A 31 -4.74 11.34 10.39
C SER A 31 -6.14 11.44 9.77
N ILE A 32 -6.59 10.39 9.07
CA ILE A 32 -7.94 10.31 8.50
C ILE A 32 -8.97 9.65 9.45
N GLY A 33 -8.60 9.43 10.72
CA GLY A 33 -9.51 9.01 11.78
C GLY A 33 -9.95 7.54 11.71
N VAL A 34 -9.15 6.68 11.06
CA VAL A 34 -9.49 5.27 10.85
C VAL A 34 -9.27 4.41 12.09
N GLU A 35 -10.17 3.44 12.31
CA GLU A 35 -9.96 2.37 13.28
C GLU A 35 -8.93 1.35 12.77
N ILE A 36 -7.82 1.22 13.50
CA ILE A 36 -6.80 0.21 13.22
C ILE A 36 -7.02 -0.97 14.17
N HIS A 37 -7.32 -2.14 13.62
CA HIS A 37 -7.46 -3.37 14.38
C HIS A 37 -6.07 -3.95 14.68
N THR A 38 -5.62 -3.84 15.93
CA THR A 38 -4.24 -4.15 16.36
C THR A 38 -4.08 -5.52 17.02
N ALA A 39 -5.16 -6.31 17.16
CA ALA A 39 -5.03 -7.64 17.76
C ALA A 39 -4.08 -8.52 16.93
N HIS A 40 -3.37 -9.46 17.56
CA HIS A 40 -2.30 -10.24 16.92
C HIS A 40 -2.68 -10.88 15.58
N ARG A 41 -3.94 -11.33 15.42
CA ARG A 41 -4.49 -11.89 14.18
C ARG A 41 -4.57 -10.93 13.00
N HIS A 42 -4.52 -9.62 13.27
CA HIS A 42 -4.53 -8.54 12.27
C HIS A 42 -3.12 -8.03 11.97
N CYS A 43 -2.11 -8.42 12.76
CA CYS A 43 -0.72 -8.07 12.48
C CYS A 43 -0.08 -9.13 11.58
N THR A 44 0.59 -8.69 10.53
CA THR A 44 1.24 -9.53 9.52
C THR A 44 2.74 -9.25 9.49
N ARG A 45 3.54 -10.29 9.28
CA ARG A 45 4.99 -10.15 9.10
C ARG A 45 5.31 -10.08 7.61
N LEU A 46 5.82 -8.94 7.20
CA LEU A 46 6.16 -8.55 5.83
C LEU A 46 7.66 -8.67 5.62
N LYS A 47 8.07 -9.17 4.45
CA LYS A 47 9.47 -9.28 4.05
C LYS A 47 9.70 -8.42 2.81
N PHE A 48 10.68 -7.53 2.88
CA PHE A 48 11.03 -6.61 1.78
C PHE A 48 12.09 -7.22 0.84
N ALA A 49 12.32 -6.53 -0.28
CA ALA A 49 13.28 -6.94 -1.32
C ALA A 49 14.72 -7.10 -0.80
N ASP A 50 15.13 -6.29 0.18
CA ASP A 50 16.44 -6.35 0.85
C ASP A 50 16.55 -7.50 1.87
N ASN A 51 15.49 -8.32 2.01
CA ASN A 51 15.30 -9.36 3.01
C ASN A 51 15.10 -8.87 4.45
N SER A 52 15.00 -7.56 4.69
CA SER A 52 14.52 -7.05 5.95
C SER A 52 13.06 -7.44 6.18
N VAL A 53 12.64 -7.39 7.45
CA VAL A 53 11.32 -7.83 7.87
C VAL A 53 10.71 -6.77 8.77
N ALA A 54 9.45 -6.40 8.50
CA ALA A 54 8.66 -5.55 9.38
C ALA A 54 7.36 -6.26 9.77
N LYS A 55 6.80 -5.85 10.90
CA LYS A 55 5.49 -6.30 11.35
C LYS A 55 4.50 -5.15 11.17
N THR A 56 3.34 -5.43 10.58
CA THR A 56 2.26 -4.44 10.45
C THR A 56 1.69 -4.13 11.83
N ALA A 57 1.29 -2.87 12.03
CA ALA A 57 0.62 -2.41 13.25
C ALA A 57 -0.77 -3.04 13.40
N GLY A 58 -1.39 -3.41 12.28
CA GLY A 58 -2.71 -4.02 12.25
C GLY A 58 -3.30 -4.07 10.85
N MET A 59 -4.63 -4.07 10.81
CA MET A 59 -5.46 -3.97 9.60
C MET A 59 -6.47 -2.85 9.75
N ALA A 60 -6.82 -2.22 8.63
CA ALA A 60 -7.99 -1.36 8.52
C ALA A 60 -8.89 -1.89 7.39
N TYR A 61 -10.21 -1.81 7.59
CA TYR A 61 -11.19 -2.53 6.77
C TYR A 61 -12.19 -1.59 6.11
N ASP A 62 -12.81 -2.11 5.04
CA ASP A 62 -14.01 -1.56 4.39
C ASP A 62 -13.84 -0.15 3.82
N PHE A 63 -12.68 0.12 3.22
CA PHE A 63 -12.43 1.39 2.54
C PHE A 63 -13.02 1.41 1.15
N GLU A 64 -13.73 2.47 0.83
CA GLU A 64 -14.09 2.75 -0.55
C GLU A 64 -12.91 3.38 -1.27
N TRP A 65 -12.47 2.76 -2.36
CA TRP A 65 -11.37 3.26 -3.17
C TRP A 65 -11.71 3.25 -4.66
N CYS A 66 -11.32 4.30 -5.39
CA CYS A 66 -11.47 4.40 -6.84
C CYS A 66 -10.33 5.18 -7.50
N PHE A 67 -10.05 4.88 -8.77
CA PHE A 67 -9.24 5.75 -9.64
C PHE A 67 -10.03 7.00 -9.99
N GLY A 68 -9.30 8.11 -10.15
CA GLY A 68 -9.82 9.37 -10.65
C GLY A 68 -9.81 10.47 -9.60
N ARG A 69 -10.29 11.64 -10.03
CA ARG A 69 -10.41 12.85 -9.22
C ARG A 69 -11.78 13.49 -9.45
N ASP A 70 -12.26 14.17 -8.43
CA ASP A 70 -13.51 14.95 -8.47
C ASP A 70 -14.73 14.15 -8.98
N ASN A 71 -15.30 14.56 -10.12
CA ASN A 71 -16.52 14.00 -10.69
C ASN A 71 -16.27 12.90 -11.74
N GLU A 72 -15.02 12.64 -12.10
CA GLU A 72 -14.63 11.60 -13.07
C GLU A 72 -13.94 10.47 -12.32
N ILE A 73 -14.74 9.67 -11.61
CA ILE A 73 -14.26 8.54 -10.82
C ILE A 73 -14.66 7.20 -11.44
N SER A 74 -13.78 6.23 -11.30
CA SER A 74 -14.09 4.84 -11.62
C SER A 74 -15.05 4.23 -10.58
N PRO A 75 -15.72 3.10 -10.89
CA PRO A 75 -16.55 2.42 -9.92
C PRO A 75 -15.76 2.06 -8.64
N PRO A 76 -16.30 2.37 -7.44
CA PRO A 76 -15.61 2.14 -6.19
C PRO A 76 -15.39 0.66 -5.89
N ARG A 77 -14.34 0.39 -5.11
CA ARG A 77 -13.94 -0.93 -4.64
C ARG A 77 -13.76 -0.90 -3.14
N ILE A 78 -14.23 -1.96 -2.49
CA ILE A 78 -14.04 -2.13 -1.05
C ILE A 78 -12.69 -2.81 -0.81
N LEU A 79 -11.79 -2.09 -0.16
CA LEU A 79 -10.41 -2.49 0.08
C LEU A 79 -10.12 -2.61 1.58
N ASN A 80 -9.20 -3.53 1.90
CA ASN A 80 -8.68 -3.74 3.24
C ASN A 80 -7.17 -3.54 3.22
N PHE A 81 -6.65 -2.76 4.15
CA PHE A 81 -5.25 -2.35 4.17
C PHE A 81 -4.51 -2.95 5.35
N HIS A 82 -3.31 -3.45 5.07
CA HIS A 82 -2.31 -3.69 6.10
C HIS A 82 -1.69 -2.36 6.52
N ILE A 83 -1.67 -2.09 7.82
CA ILE A 83 -1.14 -0.83 8.34
C ILE A 83 0.34 -0.98 8.64
N LEU A 84 1.18 -0.26 7.90
CA LEU A 84 2.64 -0.30 8.04
C LEU A 84 3.13 1.03 8.61
N GLU A 85 4.01 0.96 9.59
CA GLU A 85 4.66 2.14 10.15
C GLU A 85 5.71 2.66 9.18
N ASN A 86 5.71 3.97 8.91
CA ASN A 86 6.65 4.66 8.02
C ASN A 86 6.66 4.06 6.60
N ALA A 87 5.46 3.84 6.04
CA ALA A 87 5.37 3.40 4.66
C ALA A 87 5.82 4.54 3.72
N PRO A 88 6.40 4.21 2.55
CA PRO A 88 6.92 5.18 1.58
C PRO A 88 5.87 6.09 0.93
N ALA A 89 4.60 5.71 1.02
CA ALA A 89 3.47 6.47 0.55
C ALA A 89 2.28 6.24 1.49
N ASN A 90 1.33 7.17 1.48
CA ASN A 90 0.10 7.06 2.27
C ASN A 90 -0.66 5.76 1.99
N VAL A 91 -0.73 5.38 0.71
CA VAL A 91 -1.33 4.14 0.23
C VAL A 91 -0.46 3.54 -0.88
N ILE A 92 -0.31 2.21 -0.85
CA ILE A 92 0.38 1.43 -1.87
C ILE A 92 -0.57 0.38 -2.42
N LEU A 93 -0.79 0.44 -3.73
CA LEU A 93 -1.67 -0.45 -4.49
C LEU A 93 -0.90 -1.71 -4.91
N ASN A 94 -1.52 -2.87 -4.71
CA ASN A 94 -0.91 -4.16 -4.98
C ASN A 94 -1.15 -4.63 -6.42
N ASP A 95 -0.45 -5.69 -6.80
CA ASP A 95 -0.55 -6.32 -8.12
C ASP A 95 -1.98 -6.73 -8.48
N ALA A 96 -2.69 -7.40 -7.58
CA ALA A 96 -4.04 -7.88 -7.81
C ALA A 96 -4.98 -6.73 -8.22
N LEU A 97 -4.99 -5.63 -7.47
CA LEU A 97 -5.80 -4.47 -7.80
C LEU A 97 -5.40 -3.86 -9.14
N LEU A 98 -4.10 -3.65 -9.38
CA LEU A 98 -3.57 -3.01 -10.59
C LEU A 98 -3.90 -3.82 -11.86
N PHE A 99 -3.76 -5.15 -11.81
CA PHE A 99 -4.03 -6.02 -12.96
C PHE A 99 -5.52 -6.31 -13.15
N ASP A 100 -6.28 -6.55 -12.08
CA ASP A 100 -7.73 -6.82 -12.17
C ASP A 100 -8.50 -5.62 -12.74
N THR A 101 -7.99 -4.42 -12.48
CA THR A 101 -8.55 -3.17 -12.99
C THR A 101 -8.03 -2.78 -14.36
N LYS A 102 -6.98 -3.46 -14.84
CA LYS A 102 -6.19 -3.08 -16.02
C LYS A 102 -5.70 -1.63 -15.94
N ALA A 103 -5.23 -1.23 -14.75
CA ALA A 103 -4.95 0.16 -14.39
C ALA A 103 -4.15 0.92 -15.46
N PHE A 104 -3.01 0.35 -15.85
CA PHE A 104 -2.08 0.94 -16.83
C PHE A 104 -2.60 1.05 -18.27
N SER A 105 -3.80 0.54 -18.56
CA SER A 105 -4.42 0.64 -19.89
C SER A 105 -5.76 1.37 -19.87
N LYS A 106 -6.51 1.25 -18.77
CA LYS A 106 -7.85 1.81 -18.64
C LYS A 106 -7.86 3.17 -17.94
N TYR A 107 -6.90 3.41 -17.06
CA TYR A 107 -6.85 4.57 -16.16
C TYR A 107 -5.54 5.34 -16.34
N LEU A 108 -5.00 5.32 -17.57
CA LEU A 108 -3.74 5.99 -17.90
C LEU A 108 -3.83 7.51 -17.65
N ASP A 109 -5.01 8.11 -17.84
CA ASP A 109 -5.25 9.54 -17.60
C ASP A 109 -5.12 9.94 -16.12
N TYR A 110 -5.13 8.97 -15.21
CA TYR A 110 -4.92 9.17 -13.77
C TYR A 110 -3.52 8.72 -13.34
N LEU A 111 -2.66 8.28 -14.27
CA LEU A 111 -1.27 7.98 -13.97
C LEU A 111 -0.50 9.30 -13.93
N ILE A 112 0.11 9.58 -12.79
CA ILE A 112 1.05 10.69 -12.61
C ILE A 112 2.44 10.16 -12.94
N ASP A 113 3.05 10.70 -13.98
CA ASP A 113 4.47 10.55 -14.25
C ASP A 113 5.24 11.53 -13.35
N ASP A 114 6.28 11.06 -12.67
CA ASP A 114 7.14 11.88 -11.79
C ASP A 114 7.98 12.91 -12.59
N ASP A 115 7.77 13.02 -13.91
CA ASP A 115 8.55 13.83 -14.84
C ASP A 115 8.02 15.25 -15.09
N ASP A 116 6.81 15.60 -14.63
CA ASP A 116 6.19 16.90 -14.91
C ASP A 116 6.48 18.00 -13.87
N ASP A 117 7.40 17.77 -12.91
CA ASP A 117 7.78 18.73 -11.86
C ASP A 117 9.28 19.12 -11.85
N TYR A 118 9.97 19.03 -12.99
CA TYR A 118 11.36 19.51 -13.11
C TYR A 118 11.45 21.00 -13.46
N ASN A 119 11.20 21.86 -12.47
CA ASN A 119 11.82 23.19 -12.38
C ASN A 119 12.08 23.55 -10.90
N TYR A 120 12.98 22.82 -10.26
CA TYR A 120 13.71 23.31 -9.09
C TYR A 120 15.19 22.96 -9.22
N GLU A 121 16.01 24.00 -9.26
CA GLU A 121 17.46 23.88 -9.14
C GLU A 121 17.82 23.43 -7.71
N PHE A 122 18.73 22.45 -7.60
CA PHE A 122 19.52 22.10 -6.39
C PHE A 122 18.71 21.40 -5.26
N GLU A 123 19.08 20.26 -4.66
CA GLU A 123 20.37 19.62 -4.37
C GLU A 123 20.26 18.09 -4.44
N GLU A 124 21.41 17.43 -4.60
CA GLU A 124 21.58 15.97 -4.50
C GLU A 124 20.96 15.39 -3.22
N GLU A 125 19.81 14.74 -3.30
CA GLU A 125 19.51 13.58 -2.45
C GLU A 125 18.44 12.72 -3.15
N GLY A 126 18.85 11.51 -3.52
CA GLY A 126 18.20 10.67 -4.51
C GLY A 126 16.69 10.48 -4.30
N MET A 127 15.93 10.87 -5.31
CA MET A 127 14.60 10.29 -5.57
C MET A 127 14.80 8.82 -5.97
N HIS A 128 15.03 7.99 -4.96
CA HIS A 128 15.14 6.56 -5.13
C HIS A 128 13.74 6.04 -5.44
N ILE A 129 13.54 5.63 -6.69
CA ILE A 129 12.41 4.80 -7.11
C ILE A 129 12.53 3.48 -6.36
N TYR A 130 11.95 3.42 -5.17
CA TYR A 130 12.01 2.24 -4.32
C TYR A 130 10.96 1.24 -4.81
N PHE A 131 11.40 0.18 -5.46
CA PHE A 131 10.56 -1.01 -5.68
C PHE A 131 10.46 -1.77 -4.36
N PHE A 132 9.34 -1.64 -3.65
CA PHE A 132 9.09 -2.36 -2.41
C PHE A 132 8.39 -3.67 -2.75
N ALA A 133 9.14 -4.63 -3.28
CA ALA A 133 8.61 -5.99 -3.34
C ALA A 133 8.42 -6.50 -1.90
N ILE A 134 7.16 -6.53 -1.43
CA ILE A 134 6.80 -7.03 -0.10
C ILE A 134 6.02 -8.35 -0.23
N ASP A 135 6.49 -9.39 0.47
CA ASP A 135 5.87 -10.72 0.56
C ASP A 135 5.62 -11.11 2.04
N PHE A 136 4.84 -12.17 2.29
CA PHE A 136 4.73 -12.77 3.61
C PHE A 136 6.05 -13.43 4.02
N ASP A 137 6.44 -13.24 5.28
CA ASP A 137 7.46 -14.09 5.87
C ASP A 137 6.87 -15.47 6.24
N LYS A 138 7.19 -16.49 5.43
CA LYS A 138 6.72 -17.86 5.58
C LYS A 138 7.28 -18.60 6.81
N LYS A 139 8.19 -18.01 7.59
CA LYS A 139 8.74 -18.64 8.81
C LYS A 139 7.77 -18.52 10.00
N THR A 140 6.68 -19.27 9.97
CA THR A 140 5.89 -19.64 11.17
C THR A 140 5.09 -20.92 10.96
N ARG A 141 5.78 -22.06 10.84
CA ARG A 141 5.29 -23.41 11.19
C ARG A 141 6.44 -24.34 11.61
N GLN A 142 7.08 -24.05 12.73
CA GLN A 142 7.77 -25.07 13.52
C GLN A 142 7.59 -24.72 14.99
N GLY A 143 6.79 -25.52 15.69
CA GLY A 143 6.58 -25.35 17.12
C GLY A 143 5.26 -25.94 17.61
N GLN A 144 5.12 -27.27 17.54
CA GLN A 144 4.41 -28.08 18.55
C GLN A 144 4.60 -29.57 18.21
N GLY A 145 5.29 -30.29 19.10
CA GLY A 145 5.46 -31.74 18.98
C GLY A 145 6.73 -32.33 19.57
N VAL A 146 7.28 -31.79 20.66
CA VAL A 146 8.12 -32.60 21.58
C VAL A 146 7.43 -32.57 22.94
N LEU A 147 6.70 -33.64 23.25
CA LEU A 147 6.58 -34.12 24.62
C LEU A 147 6.73 -35.63 24.57
N ALA A 148 7.88 -36.07 25.08
CA ALA A 148 8.09 -37.42 25.53
C ALA A 148 7.30 -37.64 26.83
N SER A 149 6.55 -38.73 26.91
CA SER A 149 6.50 -39.64 28.07
C SER A 149 6.08 -41.01 27.57
#